data_AF-A0A819YH94-F1
#
_entry.id   AF-A0A819YH94-F1
#
_cell.length_a   1.000
_cell.length_b   1.000
_cell.length_c   1.000
_cell.angle_alpha   90.00
_cell.angle_beta   90.00
_cell.angle_gamma   90.00
#
_symmetry.space_group_name_H-M   'P 1'
#
loop_
_entity.id
_entity.type
_entity.pdbx_description
1 polymer ?
#
loop_
_entity_poly.entity_id
_entity_poly.type
_entity_poly.pdbx_seq_one_letter_code
_entity_poly.pdbx_strand_id
1 'polypeptide(L)'
;MQPVLKNYPKNRKLASQNTTCKFASKWFTEYPMLEYSQTTDKAYCFACRLFYRGPGSEKIDLAWIKTGVQSWSKMKGRGKERK
;
A
#
# COMPACT_ATOMS: atom_id res chain seq x y z
N MET A 1 -5.76 -13.56 -5.62
CA MET A 1 -6.76 -12.48 -5.43
C MET A 1 -7.03 -12.34 -3.94
N GLN A 2 -6.90 -11.16 -3.35
CA GLN A 2 -7.24 -10.97 -1.93
C GLN A 2 -8.74 -10.66 -1.77
N PRO A 3 -9.39 -11.19 -0.72
CA PRO A 3 -10.79 -10.89 -0.45
C PRO A 3 -10.98 -9.41 -0.09
N VAL A 4 -11.94 -8.76 -0.73
CA VAL A 4 -12.34 -7.41 -0.38
C VAL A 4 -13.06 -7.45 0.96
N LEU A 5 -12.53 -6.72 1.94
CA LEU A 5 -13.14 -6.65 3.27
C LEU A 5 -14.32 -5.70 3.24
N LYS A 6 -15.43 -6.09 3.87
CA LYS A 6 -16.59 -5.20 4.07
C LYS A 6 -16.22 -3.97 4.90
N ASN A 7 -15.32 -4.13 5.89
CA ASN A 7 -14.80 -3.06 6.72
C ASN A 7 -13.28 -3.17 6.85
N TYR A 8 -12.57 -2.11 6.48
CA TYR A 8 -11.14 -1.96 6.73
C TYR A 8 -10.93 -1.25 8.08
N PRO A 9 -9.88 -1.65 8.85
CA PRO A 9 -9.44 -0.92 10.02
C PRO A 9 -9.31 0.58 9.75
N LYS A 10 -9.76 1.40 10.71
CA LYS A 10 -9.55 2.84 10.70
C LYS A 10 -8.37 3.17 11.60
N ASN A 11 -7.33 3.71 11.02
CA ASN A 11 -6.18 4.21 11.76
C ASN A 11 -6.51 5.58 12.37
N ARG A 12 -6.68 5.63 13.69
CA ARG A 12 -7.04 6.86 14.41
C ARG A 12 -5.97 7.94 14.29
N LYS A 13 -4.69 7.56 14.13
CA LYS A 13 -3.58 8.51 13.91
C LYS A 13 -3.72 9.26 12.58
N LEU A 14 -4.18 8.57 11.53
CA LEU A 14 -4.47 9.19 10.23
C LEU A 14 -5.76 9.99 10.25
N ALA A 15 -6.77 9.53 11.00
CA ALA A 15 -8.02 10.27 11.17
C ALA A 15 -7.79 11.66 11.80
N SER A 16 -6.84 11.76 12.73
CA SER A 16 -6.43 13.03 13.34
C SER A 16 -5.77 14.01 12.37
N GLN A 17 -5.29 13.55 11.22
CA GLN A 17 -4.60 14.38 10.22
C GLN A 17 -5.50 14.80 9.05
N ASN A 18 -6.83 14.62 9.15
CA ASN A 18 -7.78 14.89 8.05
C ASN A 18 -7.43 14.16 6.73
N THR A 19 -6.72 13.04 6.83
CA THR A 19 -6.37 12.19 5.67
C THR A 19 -7.24 10.94 5.66
N THR A 20 -7.34 10.30 4.49
CA THR A 20 -7.91 8.96 4.35
C THR A 20 -7.30 8.04 5.42
N CYS A 21 -8.14 7.59 6.34
CA CYS A 21 -7.72 6.86 7.55
C CYS A 21 -8.00 5.35 7.48
N LYS A 22 -8.62 4.89 6.38
CA LYS A 22 -8.91 3.49 6.11
C LYS A 22 -8.44 3.11 4.72
N PHE A 23 -8.04 1.85 4.56
CA PHE A 23 -7.81 1.31 3.24
C PHE A 23 -9.10 1.33 2.41
N ALA A 24 -8.95 1.52 1.10
CA ALA A 24 -10.06 1.52 0.16
C ALA A 24 -9.92 0.36 -0.82
N SER A 25 -10.96 -0.47 -0.94
CA SER A 25 -10.97 -1.63 -1.83
C SER A 25 -10.66 -1.29 -3.29
N LYS A 26 -10.94 -0.06 -3.73
CA LYS A 26 -10.57 0.46 -5.06
C LYS A 26 -9.08 0.28 -5.40
N TRP A 27 -8.20 0.25 -4.40
CA TRP A 27 -6.78 0.05 -4.61
C TRP A 27 -6.47 -1.33 -5.17
N PHE A 28 -7.26 -2.36 -4.87
CA PHE A 28 -7.12 -3.67 -5.48
C PHE A 28 -7.51 -3.66 -6.97
N THR A 29 -8.43 -2.78 -7.37
CA THR A 29 -8.81 -2.59 -8.78
C THR A 29 -7.73 -1.81 -9.54
N GLU A 30 -7.17 -0.74 -8.95
CA GLU A 30 -6.07 0.01 -9.58
C GLU A 30 -4.75 -0.75 -9.57
N TYR A 31 -4.49 -1.56 -8.53
CA TYR A 31 -3.24 -2.30 -8.33
C TYR A 31 -3.54 -3.77 -7.98
N PRO A 32 -3.67 -4.66 -8.97
CA PRO A 32 -4.05 -6.05 -8.74
C PRO A 32 -3.02 -6.87 -7.94
N MET A 33 -1.77 -6.41 -7.90
CA MET A 33 -0.66 -7.05 -7.17
C MET A 33 -0.47 -6.47 -5.76
N LEU A 34 -1.42 -5.68 -5.27
CA LEU A 34 -1.40 -5.13 -3.94
C LEU A 34 -1.95 -6.13 -2.92
N GLU A 35 -1.32 -6.18 -1.76
CA GLU A 35 -1.65 -7.05 -0.64
C GLU A 35 -1.87 -6.20 0.61
N TYR A 36 -3.02 -6.32 1.26
CA TYR A 36 -3.32 -5.59 2.49
C TYR A 36 -3.28 -6.54 3.70
N SER A 37 -2.53 -6.16 4.72
CA SER A 37 -2.44 -6.87 5.99
C SER A 37 -3.36 -6.21 7.02
N GLN A 38 -4.40 -6.95 7.44
CA GLN A 38 -5.31 -6.50 8.50
C GLN A 38 -4.61 -6.41 9.87
N THR A 39 -3.68 -7.34 10.14
CA THR A 39 -2.97 -7.42 11.42
C THR A 39 -2.10 -6.19 11.67
N THR A 40 -1.51 -5.63 10.60
CA THR A 40 -0.59 -4.49 10.70
C THR A 40 -1.17 -3.20 10.13
N ASP A 41 -2.41 -3.22 9.64
CA ASP A 41 -3.09 -2.10 8.96
C ASP A 41 -2.24 -1.45 7.86
N LYS A 42 -1.58 -2.28 7.04
CA LYS A 42 -0.59 -1.83 6.06
C LYS A 42 -0.77 -2.55 4.73
N ALA A 43 -0.53 -1.83 3.64
CA ALA A 43 -0.47 -2.39 2.30
C ALA A 43 0.97 -2.66 1.87
N TYR A 44 1.12 -3.73 1.10
CA TYR A 44 2.35 -4.24 0.53
C TYR A 44 2.11 -4.51 -0.95
N CYS A 45 3.18 -4.55 -1.73
CA CYS A 45 3.14 -4.89 -3.15
C CYS A 45 3.79 -6.26 -3.33
N PHE A 46 2.98 -7.25 -3.66
CA PHE A 46 3.44 -8.63 -3.81
C PHE A 46 4.48 -8.76 -4.94
N ALA A 47 4.21 -8.12 -6.08
CA ALA A 47 5.17 -8.09 -7.19
C ALA A 47 6.47 -7.40 -6.82
N CYS A 48 6.41 -6.28 -6.12
CA CYS A 48 7.59 -5.57 -5.65
C CYS A 48 8.42 -6.50 -4.75
N ARG A 49 7.79 -7.25 -3.84
CA ARG A 49 8.48 -8.23 -2.99
C ARG A 49 9.07 -9.42 -3.75
N LEU A 50 8.55 -9.78 -4.92
CA LEU A 50 9.14 -10.81 -5.77
C LEU A 50 10.31 -10.29 -6.60
N PHE A 51 10.18 -9.08 -7.16
CA PHE A 51 11.13 -8.54 -8.12
C PHE A 51 12.15 -7.55 -7.53
N TYR A 52 12.12 -7.29 -6.22
CA TYR A 52 13.07 -6.35 -5.58
C TYR A 52 14.53 -6.77 -5.58
N ARG A 53 14.86 -8.00 -6.00
CA ARG A 53 16.24 -8.46 -6.17
C ARG A 53 16.69 -8.45 -7.63
N GLY A 54 15.86 -7.98 -8.55
CA GLY A 54 16.16 -7.90 -9.97
C GLY A 54 16.79 -6.56 -10.39
N PRO A 55 17.28 -6.47 -11.64
CA PRO A 55 17.71 -5.19 -12.22
C PRO A 55 16.55 -4.18 -12.25
N GLY A 56 16.81 -2.93 -11.84
CA GLY A 56 15.79 -1.88 -11.68
C GLY A 56 15.13 -1.83 -10.28
N SER A 57 15.59 -2.67 -9.35
CA SER A 57 15.12 -2.69 -7.96
C SER A 57 15.42 -1.41 -7.15
N GLU A 58 16.38 -0.61 -7.58
CA GLU A 58 16.72 0.69 -6.97
C GLU A 58 15.52 1.66 -6.93
N LYS A 59 14.56 1.49 -7.85
CA LYS A 59 13.36 2.33 -7.96
C LYS A 59 12.21 1.86 -7.08
N ILE A 60 12.36 0.73 -6.38
CA ILE A 60 11.28 0.13 -5.60
C ILE A 60 11.35 0.65 -4.16
N ASP A 61 10.34 1.44 -3.74
CA ASP A 61 10.22 1.89 -2.36
C ASP A 61 10.05 0.69 -1.42
N LEU A 62 11.03 0.49 -0.54
CA LEU A 62 11.06 -0.59 0.47
C LEU A 62 9.84 -0.59 1.38
N ALA A 63 9.10 0.52 1.47
CA ALA A 63 7.84 0.57 2.19
C ALA A 63 6.80 -0.39 1.61
N TRP A 64 6.85 -0.69 0.31
CA TRP A 64 5.95 -1.67 -0.30
C TRP A 64 6.34 -3.13 -0.02
N ILE A 65 7.56 -3.38 0.47
CA ILE A 65 8.11 -4.73 0.67
C ILE A 65 8.22 -5.08 2.15
N LYS A 66 8.85 -4.21 2.95
CA LYS A 66 9.18 -4.47 4.36
C LYS A 66 8.34 -3.63 5.32
N THR A 67 8.32 -2.31 5.15
CA THR A 67 7.75 -1.41 6.17
C THR A 67 6.23 -1.43 6.18
N GLY A 68 5.62 -1.59 5.01
CA GLY A 68 4.18 -1.47 4.77
C GLY A 68 3.74 -0.02 4.62
N VAL A 69 2.92 0.25 3.62
CA VAL A 69 2.34 1.57 3.34
C VAL A 69 0.99 1.69 4.06
N GLN A 70 0.90 2.63 4.99
CA GLN A 70 -0.34 3.00 5.67
C GLN A 70 -0.87 4.38 5.23
N SER A 71 -0.14 5.08 4.36
CA SER A 71 -0.53 6.42 3.89
C SER A 71 -1.50 6.34 2.70
N TRP A 72 -2.77 6.02 2.98
CA TRP A 72 -3.81 5.81 1.97
C TRP A 72 -3.98 7.00 1.01
N SER A 73 -3.89 8.23 1.52
CA SER A 73 -4.01 9.46 0.72
C SER A 73 -2.84 9.70 -0.24
N LYS A 74 -1.65 9.13 0.07
CA LYS A 74 -0.42 9.32 -0.71
C LYS A 74 -0.01 8.07 -1.50
N MET A 75 -0.88 7.06 -1.60
CA MET A 75 -0.57 5.82 -2.33
C MET A 75 -0.17 6.08 -3.79
N LYS A 76 -0.89 6.95 -4.53
CA LYS A 76 -0.54 7.28 -5.93
C LYS A 76 0.79 8.01 -6.08
N GLY A 77 1.21 8.76 -5.06
CA GLY A 77 2.44 9.55 -5.10
C GLY A 77 3.70 8.73 -4.83
N ARG A 78 3.59 7.60 -4.13
CA ARG A 78 4.75 6.75 -3.77
C ARG A 78 5.23 5.83 -4.90
N GLY A 79 4.45 5.67 -5.97
CA GLY A 79 4.80 4.84 -7.13
C GLY A 79 5.28 5.62 -8.36
N LYS A 80 5.24 6.96 -8.32
CA LYS A 80 5.74 7.82 -9.40
C LYS A 80 6.90 8.65 -8.87
N GLU A 81 8.10 8.33 -9.32
CA GLU A 81 9.20 9.29 -9.30
C GLU A 81 8.75 10.55 -10.06
N ARG A 82 8.92 11.71 -9.42
CA ARG A 82 8.79 12.99 -10.12
C ARG A 82 10.02 13.15 -10.97
N LYS A 83 9.81 13.12 -12.28
CA LYS A 83 10.79 13.45 -13.30
C LYS A 83 11.22 14.90 -13.19
#